data_AF-A0A5B0SPJ7-F1
#
_entry.id   AF-A0A5B0SPJ7-F1
#
_cell.length_a   1.000
_cell.length_b   1.000
_cell.length_c   1.000
_cell.angle_alpha   90.00
_cell.angle_beta   90.00
_cell.angle_gamma   90.00
#
_symmetry.space_group_name_H-M   'P 1'
#
loop_
_entity.id
_entity.type
_entity.pdbx_description
1 polymer ?
#
loop_
_entity_poly.entity_id
_entity_poly.type
_entity_poly.pdbx_seq_one_letter_code
_entity_poly.pdbx_strand_id
1 'polypeptide(L)' 'MQLVVQSGKSSIAGKTAKTWAYNGNLLGPAVKLNKGQSVTVDIHNQLAEETTLHWHGLEIPGEVACGPQGIIPAGGKR' A
#
# COMPACT_ATOMS: atom_id res chain seq x y z
N MET A 1 10.97 5.81 1.58
CA MET A 1 9.96 5.67 2.67
C MET A 1 9.36 4.28 2.55
N GLN A 2 8.87 3.67 3.63
CA GLN A 2 8.37 2.29 3.56
C GLN A 2 6.86 2.19 3.75
N LEU A 3 6.21 1.40 2.89
CA LEU A 3 4.82 0.95 3.04
C LEU A 3 4.76 -0.57 3.08
N VAL A 4 4.16 -1.11 4.12
CA VAL A 4 3.93 -2.53 4.34
C VAL A 4 2.45 -2.78 4.27
N VAL A 5 1.99 -3.51 3.25
CA VAL A 5 0.61 -3.98 3.20
C VAL A 5 0.52 -5.31 3.91
N GLN A 6 -0.34 -5.38 4.93
CA GLN A 6 -0.39 -6.50 5.86
C GLN A 6 -1.81 -6.77 6.35
N SER A 7 -2.03 -8.01 6.79
CA SER A 7 -3.26 -8.40 7.46
C SER A 7 -3.14 -8.17 8.97
N GLY A 8 -4.19 -7.62 9.56
CA GLY A 8 -4.33 -7.39 10.99
C GLY A 8 -5.75 -7.68 11.48
N LYS A 9 -6.06 -7.17 12.68
CA LYS A 9 -7.41 -7.20 13.26
C LYS A 9 -7.78 -5.82 13.77
N SER A 10 -9.03 -5.43 13.59
CA SER A 10 -9.57 -4.15 14.07
C SER A 10 -10.93 -4.35 14.75
N SER A 11 -11.26 -3.50 15.72
CA SER A 11 -12.59 -3.46 16.33
C SER A 11 -13.50 -2.55 15.52
N ILE A 12 -14.60 -3.09 15.00
CA ILE A 12 -15.61 -2.37 14.22
C ILE A 12 -16.95 -2.59 14.94
N ALA A 13 -17.53 -1.51 15.45
CA ALA A 13 -18.77 -1.55 16.25
C ALA A 13 -18.72 -2.60 17.40
N GLY A 14 -17.58 -2.69 18.08
CA GLY A 14 -17.38 -3.62 19.20
C GLY A 14 -17.10 -5.07 18.80
N LYS A 15 -17.00 -5.38 17.50
CA LYS A 15 -16.65 -6.72 16.99
C LYS A 15 -15.28 -6.72 16.35
N THR A 16 -14.47 -7.72 16.66
CA THR A 16 -13.17 -7.92 16.03
C THR A 16 -13.34 -8.47 14.62
N ALA A 17 -12.81 -7.77 13.63
CA ALA A 17 -12.77 -8.19 12.23
C ALA A 17 -11.32 -8.35 11.74
N LYS A 18 -11.08 -9.28 10.81
CA LYS A 18 -9.84 -9.33 10.04
C LYS A 18 -9.85 -8.19 9.04
N THR A 19 -8.78 -7.41 9.00
CA THR A 19 -8.67 -6.20 8.18
C THR A 19 -7.30 -6.12 7.54
N TRP A 20 -7.17 -5.45 6.41
CA TRP A 20 -5.89 -5.17 5.76
C TRP A 20 -5.60 -3.68 5.78
N ALA A 21 -4.32 -3.34 5.78
CA ALA A 21 -3.87 -1.96 5.87
C ALA A 21 -2.44 -1.79 5.39
N TYR A 22 -2.06 -0.53 5.16
CA TYR A 22 -0.68 -0.09 5.04
C TYR A 22 -0.16 0.37 6.40
N ASN A 23 0.99 -0.14 6.85
CA ASN A 23 1.67 0.26 8.10
C ASN A 23 0.76 0.25 9.35
N GLY A 24 -0.14 -0.73 9.45
CA GLY A 24 -1.09 -0.80 10.57
C GLY A 24 -2.06 -1.97 10.47
N ASN A 25 -3.19 -1.86 11.16
CA ASN A 25 -4.26 -2.86 11.13
C ASN A 25 -5.48 -2.41 10.31
N LEU A 26 -5.63 -1.11 10.03
CA LEU A 26 -6.73 -0.56 9.23
C LEU A 26 -6.27 0.69 8.46
N LEU A 27 -6.76 0.89 7.23
CA LEU A 27 -6.43 2.03 6.36
C LEU A 27 -4.94 2.15 6.04
N GLY A 28 -4.34 3.31 6.28
CA GLY A 28 -2.95 3.60 5.96
C GLY A 28 -2.51 4.99 6.40
N PRO A 29 -1.21 5.31 6.29
CA PRO A 29 -0.67 6.62 6.64
C PRO A 29 -1.00 7.67 5.57
N ALA A 30 -0.92 8.95 5.94
CA ALA A 30 -0.88 10.04 4.98
C ALA A 30 0.53 10.18 4.40
N VAL A 31 0.69 9.85 3.11
CA VAL A 31 1.94 10.07 2.39
C VAL A 31 2.01 11.54 1.96
N LYS A 32 2.98 12.28 2.49
CA LYS A 32 3.20 13.69 2.15
C LYS A 32 4.33 13.82 1.13
N LEU A 33 4.02 14.45 0.01
CA LEU A 33 4.95 14.72 -1.09
C LEU A 33 5.05 16.23 -1.32
N ASN A 34 6.19 16.68 -1.83
CA ASN A 34 6.37 18.07 -2.28
C ASN A 34 6.60 18.08 -3.79
N LYS A 35 5.97 19.04 -4.49
CA LYS A 35 6.13 19.20 -5.93
C LYS A 35 7.62 19.42 -6.29
N GLY A 36 8.10 18.70 -7.30
CA GLY A 36 9.48 18.79 -7.78
C GLY A 36 10.51 17.99 -6.99
N GLN A 37 10.10 17.32 -5.90
CA GLN A 37 10.98 16.41 -5.17
C GLN A 37 10.73 14.96 -5.59
N SER A 38 11.78 14.28 -6.02
CA SER A 38 11.75 12.83 -6.23
C SER A 38 11.79 12.11 -4.89
N VAL A 39 10.96 11.08 -4.75
CA VAL A 39 10.95 10.19 -3.59
C VAL A 39 10.94 8.75 -4.04
N THR A 40 11.50 7.87 -3.23
CA THR A 40 11.36 6.42 -3.38
C THR A 40 10.43 5.89 -2.29
N VAL A 41 9.49 5.05 -2.69
CA VAL A 41 8.57 4.34 -1.78
C VAL A 41 8.84 2.85 -1.92
N ASP A 42 9.37 2.24 -0.86
CA ASP A 42 9.62 0.80 -0.77
C ASP A 42 8.33 0.12 -0.31
N ILE A 43 7.74 -0.70 -1.18
CA ILE A 43 6.47 -1.36 -0.91
C ILE A 43 6.75 -2.83 -0.59
N HIS A 44 6.23 -3.33 0.53
CA HIS A 44 6.34 -4.72 0.94
C HIS A 44 4.96 -5.33 1.09
N ASN A 45 4.66 -6.34 0.28
CA ASN A 45 3.44 -7.12 0.39
C ASN A 45 3.61 -8.27 1.36
N GLN A 46 3.04 -8.15 2.56
CA GLN A 46 2.96 -9.22 3.55
C GLN A 46 1.62 -9.96 3.53
N LEU A 47 0.75 -9.68 2.56
CA LEU A 47 -0.44 -10.48 2.33
C LEU A 47 -0.06 -11.84 1.74
N ALA A 48 -0.99 -12.79 1.85
CA ALA A 48 -0.86 -14.11 1.25
C ALA A 48 -1.22 -14.11 -0.26
N GLU A 49 -1.65 -12.97 -0.79
CA GLU A 49 -2.09 -12.82 -2.18
C GLU A 49 -1.38 -11.64 -2.87
N GLU A 50 -1.41 -11.67 -4.19
CA GLU A 50 -0.88 -10.59 -5.02
C GLU A 50 -1.68 -9.31 -4.84
N THR A 51 -1.01 -8.17 -4.97
CA THR A 51 -1.68 -6.88 -4.90
C THR A 51 -0.99 -5.83 -5.76
N THR A 52 -1.60 -4.67 -5.89
CA THR A 52 -1.05 -3.49 -6.55
C THR A 52 -1.25 -2.28 -5.62
N LEU A 53 -0.49 -1.20 -5.82
CA LEU A 53 -0.66 0.05 -5.07
C LEU A 53 -0.75 1.19 -6.06
N HIS A 54 -1.97 1.73 -6.24
CA HIS A 54 -2.21 2.83 -7.17
C HIS A 54 -2.23 4.18 -6.46
N TRP A 55 -1.48 5.15 -6.99
CA TRP A 55 -1.46 6.54 -6.53
C TRP A 55 -2.58 7.34 -7.19
N HIS A 56 -3.82 7.17 -6.71
CA HIS A 56 -4.97 7.85 -7.29
C HIS A 56 -4.82 9.38 -7.25
N GLY A 57 -4.85 10.01 -8.42
CA GLY A 57 -4.74 11.45 -8.61
C GLY A 57 -3.32 12.00 -8.78
N LEU A 58 -2.28 11.15 -8.75
CA LEU A 58 -0.90 11.58 -8.98
C LEU A 58 -0.54 11.46 -10.48
N GLU A 59 0.03 12.52 -11.04
CA GLU A 59 0.51 12.56 -12.43
C GLU A 59 1.92 11.93 -12.52
N ILE A 60 1.99 10.65 -12.88
CA ILE A 60 3.23 9.86 -12.94
C ILE A 60 3.26 8.91 -14.14
N PRO A 61 4.45 8.44 -14.57
CA PRO A 61 4.57 7.46 -15.65
C PRO A 61 3.83 6.14 -15.36
N GLY A 62 3.40 5.43 -16.40
CA GLY A 62 2.62 4.20 -16.29
C GLY A 62 3.33 3.09 -15.51
N GLU A 63 4.66 3.04 -15.60
CA GLU A 63 5.52 2.05 -14.95
C GLU A 63 5.45 2.10 -13.41
N VAL A 64 5.17 3.29 -12.87
CA VAL A 64 5.05 3.55 -11.42
C VAL A 64 3.63 3.96 -11.01
N ALA A 65 2.72 4.14 -11.96
CA ALA A 65 1.29 4.33 -11.71
C ALA A 65 0.63 3.07 -11.10
N CYS A 66 1.28 1.92 -11.27
CA CYS A 66 0.96 0.66 -10.59
C CYS A 66 -0.53 0.28 -10.67
N GLY A 67 -1.09 0.34 -11.89
CA GLY A 67 -2.39 -0.23 -12.22
C GLY A 67 -2.40 -1.77 -12.17
N PRO A 68 -3.37 -2.46 -12.78
CA PRO A 68 -3.51 -3.92 -12.68
C PRO A 68 -2.27 -4.73 -13.11
N GLN A 69 -1.40 -4.16 -13.94
CA GLN A 69 -0.15 -4.78 -14.40
C GLN A 69 1.00 -4.64 -13.37
N GLY A 70 0.86 -3.75 -12.38
CA GLY A 70 1.86 -3.42 -11.37
C GLY A 70 1.90 -4.40 -10.20
N ILE A 71 1.84 -5.71 -10.49
CA ILE A 71 1.72 -6.76 -9.49
C ILE A 71 2.92 -6.72 -8.51
N ILE A 72 2.60 -6.85 -7.22
CA ILE A 72 3.53 -7.12 -6.13
C ILE A 72 3.16 -8.51 -5.59
N PRO A 73 4.01 -9.54 -5.82
CA PRO A 73 3.73 -10.90 -5.36
C PRO A 73 3.51 -10.98 -3.85
N ALA A 74 2.83 -12.02 -3.38
CA ALA A 74 2.74 -12.32 -1.95
C ALA A 74 4.15 -12.49 -1.34
N GLY A 75 4.42 -11.80 -0.23
CA GLY A 75 5.76 -11.73 0.38
C GLY A 75 6.78 -10.87 -0.40
N GLY A 76 6.39 -10.31 -1.54
CA GLY A 76 7.26 -9.58 -2.45
C GLY A 76 7.51 -8.12 -2.08
N LYS A 77 8.53 -7.53 -2.68
CA LYS A 77 8.85 -6.10 -2.56
C LYS A 77 8.93 -5.43 -3.93
N ARG A 78 8.61 -4.14 -3.98
CA ARG A 78 8.74 -3.28 -5.15
C ARG A 78 9.28 -1.92 -4.75
#